data_AF-A0A3B9RUA2-F1
#
_entry.id   AF-A0A3B9RUA2-F1
#
_cell.length_a   1.000
_cell.length_b   1.000
_cell.length_c   1.000
_cell.angle_alpha   90.00
_cell.angle_beta   90.00
_cell.angle_gamma   90.00
#
_symmetry.space_group_name_H-M   'P 1'
#
loop_
_entity.id
_entity.type
_entity.pdbx_description
1 polymer ?
#
loop_
_entity_poly.entity_id
_entity_poly.type
_entity_poly.pdbx_seq_one_letter_code
_entity_poly.pdbx_strand_id
1 'polypeptide(L)'
;TDALQLAIDTANLPALGQLVQDYPDRDYNNISNNHASALWWSLMPPRGKRIEPKIVTYLLQHAPINPEQTLAGYTPRQYLTFACTQEISDIILPFLTEAERHFNKPAAQKDDLAAFHHQQDLSTFVQALEEFAITSSTSTSFTLDELWQNDELIDKDLRGFDFSYTNLANKTFVRCILPLTGPKKLPSTCKLIDCSVPMTHTYLRHQWPALFHQLCKSTTPPSAFTLFCLLEKDAQAMLSHHDRYGNTPLISASGQKYRRTLDYILKHPACDSTILHQTALNGFNALINATVCKNASNVNAILEHPDCDEHLLTHQNRDGNTAFMCAVALESDNGEIMHNIFTHRYAPQQFLLTQHNRLGHHALSLALNLNIKFQSQSQSIKRLLSYGQKIYPLALIQLINTIFRLEAHIKAQPTRRLADAKKEHIFEQTTTLKEIIIFFLRSIDHANEQKAQKLFKKEYDLLSKFLQANISFFDALNPLRKAIYQHWQDLTGLANLDKSHSCQQIVKITC
;
A
#
# COMPACT_ATOMS: atom_id res chain seq x y z
N THR A 1 0.90 -49.42 17.43
CA THR A 1 1.01 -48.85 16.07
C THR A 1 0.48 -49.80 15.01
N ASP A 2 0.91 -51.05 15.03
CA ASP A 2 0.58 -52.08 14.03
C ASP A 2 -0.92 -52.29 13.80
N ALA A 3 -1.74 -52.32 14.86
CA ALA A 3 -3.19 -52.46 14.73
C ALA A 3 -3.86 -51.28 14.01
N LEU A 4 -3.39 -50.06 14.25
CA LEU A 4 -3.88 -48.85 13.57
C LEU A 4 -3.49 -48.85 12.09
N GLN A 5 -2.24 -49.22 11.81
CA GLN A 5 -1.76 -49.38 10.44
C GLN A 5 -2.58 -50.41 9.69
N LEU A 6 -2.76 -51.60 10.28
CA LEU A 6 -3.53 -52.68 9.69
C LEU A 6 -4.97 -52.26 9.40
N ALA A 7 -5.63 -51.52 10.31
CA ALA A 7 -6.98 -51.01 10.10
C ALA A 7 -7.06 -50.02 8.92
N ILE A 8 -6.08 -49.12 8.78
CA ILE A 8 -6.00 -48.16 7.66
C ILE A 8 -5.71 -48.89 6.34
N ASP A 9 -4.68 -49.74 6.32
CA ASP A 9 -4.23 -50.46 5.12
C ASP A 9 -5.28 -51.45 4.58
N THR A 10 -6.12 -52.00 5.47
CA THR A 10 -7.24 -52.89 5.10
C THR A 10 -8.56 -52.16 4.91
N ALA A 11 -8.59 -50.83 5.05
CA ALA A 11 -9.81 -50.02 5.00
C ALA A 11 -10.92 -50.51 5.96
N ASN A 12 -10.54 -51.08 7.10
CA ASN A 12 -11.47 -51.62 8.09
C ASN A 12 -11.96 -50.50 9.02
N LEU A 13 -12.97 -49.76 8.56
CA LEU A 13 -13.54 -48.63 9.28
C LEU A 13 -14.07 -49.00 10.69
N PRO A 14 -14.77 -50.13 10.92
CA PRO A 14 -15.15 -50.56 12.27
C PRO A 14 -13.95 -50.75 13.21
N ALA A 15 -12.90 -51.42 12.76
CA ALA A 15 -11.69 -51.62 13.57
C ALA A 15 -10.96 -50.29 13.85
N LEU A 16 -10.89 -49.40 12.85
CA LEU A 16 -10.33 -48.07 13.04
C LEU A 16 -11.13 -47.26 14.07
N GLY A 17 -12.46 -47.31 13.99
CA GLY A 17 -13.32 -46.59 14.91
C GLY A 17 -13.20 -47.11 16.35
N GLN A 18 -13.15 -48.43 16.53
CA GLN A 18 -12.87 -49.02 17.84
C GLN A 18 -11.51 -48.55 18.38
N LEU A 19 -10.46 -48.52 17.55
CA LEU A 19 -9.13 -48.06 17.95
C LEU A 19 -9.08 -46.56 18.30
N VAL A 20 -9.90 -45.71 17.67
CA VAL A 20 -9.99 -44.28 18.02
C VAL A 20 -10.74 -44.08 19.34
N GLN A 21 -11.77 -44.88 19.59
CA GLN A 21 -12.54 -44.84 20.84
C GLN A 21 -11.78 -45.43 22.04
N ASP A 22 -11.07 -46.53 21.85
CA ASP A 22 -10.33 -47.20 22.92
C ASP A 22 -9.08 -46.41 23.36
N TYR A 23 -8.56 -45.52 22.50
CA TYR A 23 -7.31 -44.79 22.74
C TYR A 23 -7.42 -43.29 22.38
N PRO A 24 -8.32 -42.52 23.02
CA PRO A 24 -8.58 -41.13 22.66
C PRO A 24 -7.38 -40.20 22.86
N ASP A 25 -6.51 -40.51 23.83
CA ASP A 25 -5.32 -39.70 24.17
C ASP A 25 -4.09 -40.03 23.31
N ARG A 26 -4.24 -40.94 22.35
CA ARG A 26 -3.13 -41.32 21.48
C ARG A 26 -2.75 -40.18 20.54
N ASP A 27 -1.46 -39.91 20.39
CA ASP A 27 -0.98 -38.93 19.43
C ASP A 27 -1.07 -39.47 17.98
N TYR A 28 -2.18 -39.17 17.32
CA TYR A 28 -2.41 -39.54 15.92
C TYR A 28 -1.57 -38.70 14.93
N ASN A 29 -0.87 -37.66 15.39
CA ASN A 29 0.01 -36.84 14.55
C ASN A 29 1.40 -37.47 14.36
N ASN A 30 1.79 -38.41 15.21
CA ASN A 30 3.14 -38.96 15.23
C ASN A 30 3.12 -40.47 15.45
N ILE A 31 2.56 -41.20 14.48
CA ILE A 31 2.37 -42.66 14.62
C ILE A 31 3.51 -43.50 14.02
N SER A 32 4.40 -42.87 13.26
CA SER A 32 5.53 -43.52 12.58
C SER A 32 6.87 -42.88 12.92
N ASN A 33 7.97 -43.59 12.64
CA ASN A 33 9.33 -43.10 12.90
C ASN A 33 9.73 -41.87 12.05
N ASN A 34 9.03 -41.60 10.95
CA ASN A 34 9.22 -40.41 10.12
C ASN A 34 8.22 -39.29 10.43
N HIS A 35 7.58 -39.33 11.60
CA HIS A 35 6.59 -38.35 12.06
C HIS A 35 5.37 -38.21 11.14
N ALA A 36 4.98 -39.28 10.43
CA ALA A 36 3.74 -39.28 9.68
C ALA A 36 2.55 -39.48 10.63
N SER A 37 1.48 -38.72 10.41
CA SER A 37 0.19 -38.94 11.07
C SER A 37 -0.58 -40.12 10.49
N ALA A 38 -1.62 -40.53 11.22
CA ALA A 38 -2.64 -41.42 10.69
C ALA A 38 -3.28 -40.90 9.39
N LEU A 39 -3.45 -39.58 9.28
CA LEU A 39 -3.94 -38.95 8.06
C LEU A 39 -2.97 -39.19 6.89
N TRP A 40 -1.67 -38.97 7.08
CA TRP A 40 -0.68 -39.26 6.03
C TRP A 40 -0.64 -40.72 5.62
N TRP A 41 -0.75 -41.66 6.56
CA TRP A 41 -0.87 -43.09 6.23
C TRP A 41 -2.12 -43.40 5.39
N SER A 42 -3.25 -42.76 5.68
CA SER A 42 -4.47 -42.94 4.88
C SER A 42 -4.38 -42.31 3.48
N LEU A 43 -3.60 -41.24 3.31
CA LEU A 43 -3.36 -40.57 2.02
C LEU A 43 -2.25 -41.22 1.19
N MET A 44 -1.38 -42.00 1.82
CA MET A 44 -0.25 -42.69 1.18
C MET A 44 -0.29 -44.20 1.48
N PRO A 45 -1.32 -44.93 1.04
CA PRO A 45 -1.46 -46.33 1.35
C PRO A 45 -0.34 -47.16 0.68
N PRO A 46 -0.07 -48.40 1.15
CA PRO A 46 0.94 -49.27 0.57
C PRO A 46 0.75 -49.46 -0.93
N ARG A 47 1.87 -49.68 -1.64
CA ARG A 47 1.89 -49.80 -3.10
C ARG A 47 0.85 -50.82 -3.60
N GLY A 48 -0.02 -50.36 -4.50
CA GLY A 48 -1.09 -51.18 -5.09
C GLY A 48 -2.45 -51.07 -4.38
N LYS A 49 -2.52 -50.37 -3.25
CA LYS A 49 -3.79 -49.96 -2.61
C LYS A 49 -4.20 -48.57 -3.08
N ARG A 50 -5.50 -48.29 -3.05
CA ARG A 50 -6.07 -46.96 -3.35
C ARG A 50 -6.34 -46.22 -2.04
N ILE A 51 -6.31 -44.89 -2.09
CA ILE A 51 -6.77 -44.05 -0.99
C ILE A 51 -8.26 -44.35 -0.80
N GLU A 52 -8.65 -44.71 0.42
CA GLU A 52 -10.05 -44.97 0.77
C GLU A 52 -10.65 -43.71 1.41
N PRO A 53 -11.51 -42.94 0.69
CA PRO A 53 -12.00 -41.66 1.20
C PRO A 53 -12.72 -41.77 2.54
N LYS A 54 -13.42 -42.88 2.79
CA LYS A 54 -14.13 -43.12 4.07
C LYS A 54 -13.18 -43.16 5.27
N ILE A 55 -11.98 -43.70 5.11
CA ILE A 55 -10.97 -43.73 6.18
C ILE A 55 -10.43 -42.32 6.44
N VAL A 56 -10.09 -41.59 5.37
CA VAL A 56 -9.59 -40.22 5.46
C VAL A 56 -10.60 -39.30 6.14
N THR A 57 -11.85 -39.34 5.68
CA THR A 57 -12.95 -38.54 6.25
C THR A 57 -13.19 -38.90 7.72
N TYR A 58 -13.16 -40.19 8.08
CA TYR A 58 -13.33 -40.62 9.48
C TYR A 58 -12.23 -40.06 10.39
N LEU A 59 -10.97 -40.16 9.97
CA LEU A 59 -9.84 -39.63 10.73
C LEU A 59 -9.94 -38.11 10.93
N LEU A 60 -10.33 -37.35 9.90
CA LEU A 60 -10.50 -35.91 9.98
C LEU A 60 -11.65 -35.48 10.92
N GLN A 61 -12.67 -36.31 11.09
CA GLN A 61 -13.85 -36.00 11.90
C GLN A 61 -13.73 -36.45 13.35
N HIS A 62 -13.01 -37.54 13.61
CA HIS A 62 -13.09 -38.23 14.90
C HIS A 62 -11.75 -38.35 15.64
N ALA A 63 -10.61 -38.21 14.96
CA ALA A 63 -9.31 -38.28 15.62
C ALA A 63 -8.73 -36.86 15.82
N PRO A 64 -8.02 -36.59 16.93
CA PRO A 64 -7.36 -35.31 17.18
C PRO A 64 -6.09 -35.14 16.31
N ILE A 65 -6.29 -35.03 14.99
CA ILE A 65 -5.22 -34.91 13.99
C ILE A 65 -5.12 -33.47 13.50
N ASN A 66 -3.89 -33.00 13.30
CA ASN A 66 -3.54 -31.76 12.63
C ASN A 66 -3.66 -31.95 11.11
N PRO A 67 -4.67 -31.36 10.46
CA PRO A 67 -4.86 -31.49 9.01
C PRO A 67 -3.83 -30.69 8.19
N GLU A 68 -3.03 -29.82 8.82
CA GLU A 68 -1.99 -29.02 8.17
C GLU A 68 -0.58 -29.61 8.32
N GLN A 69 -0.44 -30.74 9.02
CA GLN A 69 0.87 -31.33 9.27
C GLN A 69 1.60 -31.62 7.96
N THR A 70 2.79 -31.05 7.79
CA THR A 70 3.59 -31.27 6.58
C THR A 70 4.33 -32.60 6.63
N LEU A 71 4.33 -33.36 5.53
CA LEU A 71 5.21 -34.52 5.32
C LEU A 71 5.94 -34.37 4.00
N ALA A 72 7.27 -34.52 4.02
CA ALA A 72 8.13 -34.33 2.86
C ALA A 72 7.93 -32.97 2.13
N GLY A 73 7.61 -31.91 2.88
CA GLY A 73 7.42 -30.57 2.34
C GLY A 73 6.03 -30.27 1.77
N TYR A 74 5.09 -31.22 1.83
CA TYR A 74 3.71 -31.03 1.38
C TYR A 74 2.75 -31.04 2.56
N THR A 75 1.71 -30.22 2.51
CA THR A 75 0.50 -30.40 3.34
C THR A 75 -0.43 -31.44 2.71
N PRO A 76 -1.37 -32.05 3.48
CA PRO A 76 -2.36 -32.98 2.94
C PRO A 76 -3.15 -32.38 1.75
N ARG A 77 -3.49 -31.09 1.82
CA ARG A 77 -4.17 -30.35 0.74
C ARG A 77 -3.34 -30.26 -0.53
N GLN A 78 -2.06 -29.90 -0.39
CA GLN A 78 -1.14 -29.83 -1.52
C GLN A 78 -0.96 -31.22 -2.15
N TYR A 79 -0.79 -32.25 -1.32
CA TYR A 79 -0.65 -33.63 -1.80
C TYR A 79 -1.89 -34.09 -2.58
N LEU A 80 -3.11 -33.87 -2.08
CA LEU A 80 -4.34 -34.19 -2.81
C LEU A 80 -4.42 -33.46 -4.16
N THR A 81 -3.98 -32.19 -4.20
CA THR A 81 -4.03 -31.38 -5.42
C THR A 81 -3.01 -31.85 -6.47
N PHE A 82 -1.83 -32.29 -6.05
CA PHE A 82 -0.73 -32.63 -6.96
C PHE A 82 -0.62 -34.12 -7.30
N ALA A 83 -0.98 -35.01 -6.37
CA ALA A 83 -0.68 -36.44 -6.45
C ALA A 83 -1.92 -37.34 -6.57
N CYS A 84 -3.12 -36.82 -6.32
CA CYS A 84 -4.36 -37.59 -6.39
C CYS A 84 -5.18 -37.29 -7.64
N THR A 85 -6.07 -38.22 -8.01
CA THR A 85 -7.04 -37.99 -9.08
C THR A 85 -8.08 -36.96 -8.64
N GLN A 86 -8.65 -36.23 -9.61
CA GLN A 86 -9.67 -35.21 -9.34
C GLN A 86 -10.85 -35.78 -8.55
N GLU A 87 -11.31 -37.00 -8.88
CA GLU A 87 -12.40 -37.70 -8.19
C GLU A 87 -12.13 -37.88 -6.68
N ILE A 88 -10.91 -38.29 -6.30
CA ILE A 88 -10.54 -38.47 -4.89
C ILE A 88 -10.47 -37.11 -4.19
N SER A 89 -9.89 -36.11 -4.86
CA SER A 89 -9.76 -34.76 -4.34
C SER A 89 -11.11 -34.09 -4.11
N ASP A 90 -12.07 -34.27 -5.02
CA ASP A 90 -13.43 -33.73 -4.90
C ASP A 90 -14.18 -34.30 -3.68
N ILE A 91 -13.89 -35.56 -3.32
CA ILE A 91 -14.48 -36.20 -2.14
C ILE A 91 -13.81 -35.73 -0.85
N ILE A 92 -12.47 -35.65 -0.80
CA ILE A 92 -11.72 -35.43 0.44
C ILE A 92 -11.56 -33.94 0.78
N LEU A 93 -11.33 -33.07 -0.21
CA LEU A 93 -11.03 -31.65 0.03
C LEU A 93 -12.10 -30.92 0.85
N PRO A 94 -13.42 -31.17 0.70
CA PRO A 94 -14.43 -30.53 1.54
C PRO A 94 -14.22 -30.85 3.04
N PHE A 95 -13.96 -32.12 3.38
CA PHE A 95 -13.72 -32.54 4.77
C PHE A 95 -12.40 -32.00 5.31
N LEU A 96 -11.34 -32.01 4.49
CA LEU A 96 -10.05 -31.45 4.88
C LEU A 96 -10.16 -29.94 5.13
N THR A 97 -10.90 -29.22 4.28
CA THR A 97 -11.15 -27.79 4.46
C THR A 97 -11.87 -27.51 5.78
N GLU A 98 -12.85 -28.34 6.13
CA GLU A 98 -13.58 -28.17 7.39
C GLU A 98 -12.71 -28.51 8.61
N ALA A 99 -11.90 -29.58 8.52
CA ALA A 99 -10.93 -29.91 9.56
C ALA A 99 -9.89 -28.80 9.76
N GLU A 100 -9.33 -28.23 8.69
CA GLU A 100 -8.38 -27.10 8.76
C GLU A 100 -9.02 -25.88 9.44
N ARG A 101 -10.28 -25.57 9.13
CA ARG A 101 -11.02 -24.50 9.81
C ARG A 101 -11.20 -24.78 11.29
N HIS A 102 -11.52 -26.02 11.67
CA HIS A 102 -11.68 -26.40 13.08
C HIS A 102 -10.35 -26.37 13.84
N PHE A 103 -9.28 -26.85 13.22
CA PHE A 103 -7.96 -26.92 13.82
C PHE A 103 -7.35 -25.53 14.04
N ASN A 104 -7.57 -24.61 13.10
CA ASN A 104 -7.06 -23.23 13.17
C ASN A 104 -7.92 -22.29 14.03
N LYS A 105 -8.98 -22.77 14.67
CA LYS A 105 -9.75 -21.96 15.63
C LYS A 105 -8.95 -21.79 16.94
N PRO A 106 -8.73 -20.56 17.42
CA PRO A 106 -8.15 -20.33 18.74
C PRO A 106 -9.02 -21.01 19.81
N ALA A 107 -8.38 -21.62 20.82
CA ALA A 107 -9.04 -22.43 21.85
C ALA A 107 -10.13 -21.69 22.66
N ALA A 108 -10.24 -20.37 22.57
CA ALA A 108 -11.20 -19.54 23.29
C ALA A 108 -12.54 -19.29 22.56
N GLN A 109 -12.77 -19.83 21.35
CA GLN A 109 -13.95 -19.53 20.51
C GLN A 109 -14.86 -20.73 20.20
N LYS A 110 -14.86 -21.78 21.03
CA LYS A 110 -15.69 -22.98 20.77
C LYS A 110 -17.20 -22.81 21.00
N ASP A 111 -17.67 -21.76 21.67
CA ASP A 111 -19.07 -21.66 22.13
C ASP A 111 -19.99 -20.62 21.48
N ASP A 112 -19.55 -19.74 20.55
CA ASP A 112 -20.49 -18.80 19.91
C ASP A 112 -20.22 -18.61 18.42
N LEU A 113 -20.99 -19.34 17.61
CA LEU A 113 -20.93 -19.36 16.16
C LEU A 113 -22.03 -18.46 15.56
N ALA A 114 -21.85 -17.14 15.62
CA ALA A 114 -22.54 -16.19 14.73
C ALA A 114 -21.89 -14.79 14.74
N ALA A 115 -20.81 -14.59 13.96
CA ALA A 115 -20.55 -13.42 13.09
C ALA A 115 -19.06 -13.01 12.95
N PHE A 116 -18.70 -12.73 11.69
CA PHE A 116 -17.71 -11.74 11.21
C PHE A 116 -16.23 -12.12 10.93
N HIS A 117 -15.67 -11.50 9.88
CA HIS A 117 -14.63 -12.00 8.97
C HIS A 117 -13.15 -11.63 9.31
N HIS A 118 -12.27 -12.54 8.84
CA HIS A 118 -10.81 -12.75 8.98
C HIS A 118 -9.78 -11.60 8.89
N GLN A 119 -10.14 -10.32 8.69
CA GLN A 119 -9.16 -9.21 8.76
C GLN A 119 -9.16 -8.50 10.12
N GLN A 120 -10.15 -8.84 10.97
CA GLN A 120 -10.20 -8.42 12.37
C GLN A 120 -9.10 -9.05 13.22
N ASP A 121 -8.56 -10.22 12.89
CA ASP A 121 -7.73 -10.97 13.85
C ASP A 121 -6.42 -10.26 14.24
N LEU A 122 -5.73 -9.57 13.32
CA LEU A 122 -4.51 -8.83 13.65
C LEU A 122 -4.78 -7.47 14.30
N SER A 123 -5.88 -6.79 13.94
CA SER A 123 -6.28 -5.55 14.62
C SER A 123 -6.84 -5.82 16.01
N THR A 124 -7.64 -6.88 16.15
CA THR A 124 -8.13 -7.39 17.43
C THR A 124 -6.98 -7.94 18.24
N PHE A 125 -5.96 -8.54 17.63
CA PHE A 125 -4.73 -8.89 18.34
C PHE A 125 -3.94 -7.66 18.79
N VAL A 126 -3.74 -6.64 17.94
CA VAL A 126 -3.10 -5.37 18.36
C VAL A 126 -3.91 -4.68 19.47
N GLN A 127 -5.24 -4.67 19.35
CA GLN A 127 -6.13 -4.11 20.36
C GLN A 127 -6.13 -4.95 21.64
N ALA A 128 -6.15 -6.28 21.54
CA ALA A 128 -6.00 -7.20 22.66
C ALA A 128 -4.60 -7.11 23.29
N LEU A 129 -3.56 -6.74 22.53
CA LEU A 129 -2.23 -6.46 23.06
C LEU A 129 -2.20 -5.15 23.85
N GLU A 130 -2.89 -4.12 23.36
CA GLU A 130 -3.09 -2.87 24.11
C GLU A 130 -3.93 -3.12 25.37
N GLU A 131 -5.01 -3.91 25.29
CA GLU A 131 -5.89 -4.26 26.42
C GLU A 131 -5.23 -5.23 27.42
N PHE A 132 -4.42 -6.19 26.96
CA PHE A 132 -3.65 -7.11 27.80
C PHE A 132 -2.54 -6.37 28.56
N ALA A 133 -1.90 -5.38 27.93
CA ALA A 133 -0.93 -4.52 28.60
C ALA A 133 -1.56 -3.71 29.76
N ILE A 134 -2.85 -3.39 29.66
CA ILE A 134 -3.60 -2.66 30.69
C ILE A 134 -4.10 -3.57 31.82
N THR A 135 -4.45 -4.83 31.53
CA THR A 135 -5.15 -5.74 32.47
C THR A 135 -4.25 -6.67 33.28
N SER A 136 -2.96 -6.80 32.95
CA SER A 136 -2.01 -7.73 33.59
C SER A 136 -1.30 -7.19 34.86
N SER A 137 -1.84 -6.17 35.52
CA SER A 137 -1.20 -5.41 36.61
C SER A 137 -1.28 -6.00 38.03
N THR A 138 -1.68 -7.26 38.23
CA THR A 138 -2.01 -7.79 39.57
C THR A 138 -0.92 -8.56 40.32
N SER A 139 0.34 -8.55 39.86
CA SER A 139 1.37 -9.40 40.49
C SER A 139 2.77 -8.77 40.44
N THR A 140 3.04 -7.79 41.30
CA THR A 140 4.32 -7.58 42.01
C THR A 140 4.17 -6.38 42.96
N SER A 141 4.61 -6.53 44.22
CA SER A 141 4.40 -5.55 45.30
C SER A 141 5.47 -4.44 45.35
N PHE A 142 5.99 -4.00 44.20
CA PHE A 142 6.96 -2.89 44.17
C PHE A 142 6.24 -1.58 43.90
N THR A 143 6.52 -0.55 44.70
CA THR A 143 5.99 0.78 44.43
C THR A 143 6.75 1.41 43.27
N LEU A 144 6.08 2.26 42.46
CA LEU A 144 6.76 3.00 41.39
C LEU A 144 7.99 3.73 41.94
N ASP A 145 7.88 4.32 43.13
CA ASP A 145 8.94 5.12 43.76
C ASP A 145 10.22 4.31 44.02
N GLU A 146 10.13 3.03 44.40
CA GLU A 146 11.30 2.15 44.59
C GLU A 146 11.98 1.76 43.27
N LEU A 147 11.19 1.65 42.20
CA LEU A 147 11.68 1.37 40.85
C LEU A 147 12.47 2.56 40.28
N TRP A 148 12.09 3.79 40.63
CA TRP A 148 12.69 5.00 40.05
C TRP A 148 13.94 5.52 40.77
N GLN A 149 14.22 5.06 41.99
CA GLN A 149 15.45 5.39 42.69
C GLN A 149 16.70 4.75 42.06
N ASN A 150 16.53 3.66 41.31
CA ASN A 150 17.66 2.96 40.69
C ASN A 150 17.85 3.43 39.25
N ASP A 151 19.08 3.80 38.89
CA ASP A 151 19.44 4.15 37.51
C ASP A 151 19.56 2.92 36.60
N GLU A 152 19.73 1.76 37.21
CA GLU A 152 19.80 0.47 36.53
C GLU A 152 18.71 -0.48 37.06
N LEU A 153 17.90 -1.00 36.14
CA LEU A 153 16.85 -1.98 36.40
C LEU A 153 17.28 -3.29 35.77
N ILE A 154 17.54 -4.31 36.60
CA ILE A 154 18.10 -5.59 36.17
C ILE A 154 17.10 -6.71 36.46
N ASP A 155 16.85 -7.57 35.47
CA ASP A 155 16.01 -8.78 35.56
C ASP A 155 14.59 -8.50 36.08
N LYS A 156 14.02 -7.34 35.75
CA LYS A 156 12.67 -6.93 36.16
C LYS A 156 11.61 -7.31 35.13
N ASP A 157 10.50 -7.89 35.58
CA ASP A 157 9.27 -7.99 34.81
C ASP A 157 8.46 -6.71 34.99
N LEU A 158 8.41 -5.90 33.94
CA LEU A 158 7.78 -4.59 33.90
C LEU A 158 6.49 -4.62 33.07
N ARG A 159 5.94 -5.82 32.80
CA ARG A 159 4.59 -5.97 32.24
C ARG A 159 3.56 -5.34 33.16
N GLY A 160 2.56 -4.67 32.58
CA GLY A 160 1.52 -3.97 33.33
C GLY A 160 1.92 -2.60 33.89
N PHE A 161 3.18 -2.17 33.75
CA PHE A 161 3.59 -0.81 34.09
C PHE A 161 3.35 0.14 32.93
N ASP A 162 2.73 1.30 33.19
CA ASP A 162 2.56 2.35 32.20
C ASP A 162 3.71 3.37 32.27
N PHE A 163 4.61 3.34 31.29
CA PHE A 163 5.69 4.33 31.22
C PHE A 163 5.28 5.64 30.51
N SER A 164 4.02 5.82 30.11
CA SER A 164 3.55 6.99 29.35
C SER A 164 3.90 8.35 29.97
N TYR A 165 3.95 8.40 31.30
CA TYR A 165 4.23 9.62 32.07
C TYR A 165 5.54 9.57 32.83
N THR A 166 6.39 8.58 32.54
CA THR A 166 7.64 8.40 33.30
C THR A 166 8.84 8.97 32.55
N ASN A 167 9.69 9.70 33.28
CA ASN A 167 10.97 10.15 32.78
C ASN A 167 11.98 9.00 32.77
N LEU A 168 12.21 8.42 31.58
CA LEU A 168 13.18 7.34 31.37
C LEU A 168 14.61 7.86 31.10
N ALA A 169 14.91 9.13 31.37
CA ALA A 169 16.22 9.69 31.10
C ALA A 169 17.27 9.03 32.00
N ASN A 170 18.43 8.70 31.40
CA ASN A 170 19.55 7.98 32.03
C ASN A 170 19.22 6.61 32.64
N LYS A 171 18.04 6.04 32.39
CA LYS A 171 17.69 4.70 32.89
C LYS A 171 18.28 3.62 31.99
N THR A 172 18.86 2.61 32.61
CA THR A 172 19.39 1.41 31.96
C THR A 172 18.56 0.21 32.37
N PHE A 173 17.95 -0.47 31.41
CA PHE A 173 17.21 -1.71 31.62
C PHE A 173 18.09 -2.86 31.13
N VAL A 174 18.27 -3.88 31.96
CA VAL A 174 19.11 -5.05 31.66
C VAL A 174 18.30 -6.31 31.87
N ARG A 175 18.09 -7.11 30.80
CA ARG A 175 17.31 -8.36 30.84
C ARG A 175 15.89 -8.24 31.41
N CYS A 176 15.30 -7.04 31.32
CA CYS A 176 13.92 -6.79 31.72
C CYS A 176 12.90 -7.29 30.69
N ILE A 177 11.69 -7.64 31.15
CA ILE A 177 10.48 -7.78 30.31
C ILE A 177 9.74 -6.45 30.32
N LEU A 178 9.82 -5.70 29.24
CA LEU A 178 9.34 -4.32 29.15
C LEU A 178 7.83 -4.24 28.85
N PRO A 179 7.11 -3.20 29.29
CA PRO A 179 5.72 -2.99 28.90
C PRO A 179 5.58 -2.63 27.41
N LEU A 180 4.38 -2.80 26.87
CA LEU A 180 4.07 -2.32 25.50
C LEU A 180 3.74 -0.82 25.47
N THR A 181 3.33 -0.24 26.59
CA THR A 181 3.01 1.18 26.74
C THR A 181 4.22 1.94 27.26
N GLY A 182 4.43 3.16 26.75
CA GLY A 182 5.56 3.97 27.18
C GLY A 182 5.50 5.42 26.74
N PRO A 183 6.51 6.23 27.12
CA PRO A 183 6.47 7.67 26.93
C PRO A 183 6.45 8.01 25.44
N LYS A 184 5.80 9.13 25.11
CA LYS A 184 5.69 9.63 23.71
C LYS A 184 7.04 9.90 23.04
N LYS A 185 8.09 10.07 23.84
CA LYS A 185 9.47 10.27 23.39
C LYS A 185 10.39 9.49 24.31
N LEU A 186 11.17 8.57 23.76
CA LEU A 186 12.23 7.92 24.50
C LEU A 186 13.43 8.89 24.61
N PRO A 187 13.97 9.13 25.81
CA PRO A 187 15.22 9.87 25.96
C PRO A 187 16.35 9.10 25.29
N SER A 188 17.21 9.78 24.52
CA SER A 188 18.39 9.17 23.87
C SER A 188 19.39 8.56 24.86
N THR A 189 19.25 8.89 26.14
CA THR A 189 20.03 8.39 27.26
C THR A 189 19.50 7.07 27.84
N CYS A 190 18.30 6.63 27.46
CA CYS A 190 17.74 5.35 27.91
C CYS A 190 18.45 4.20 27.20
N LYS A 191 18.90 3.18 27.95
CA LYS A 191 19.61 2.01 27.41
C LYS A 191 18.81 0.76 27.69
N LEU A 192 18.60 -0.08 26.68
CA LEU A 192 18.00 -1.41 26.82
C LEU A 192 19.08 -2.46 26.48
N ILE A 193 19.42 -3.33 27.42
CA ILE A 193 20.47 -4.33 27.28
C ILE A 193 19.82 -5.70 27.47
N ASP A 194 19.72 -6.46 26.38
CA ASP A 194 19.11 -7.82 26.39
C ASP A 194 17.68 -7.88 26.95
N CYS A 195 16.92 -6.78 26.85
CA CYS A 195 15.52 -6.76 27.24
C CYS A 195 14.62 -7.52 26.25
N SER A 196 13.48 -7.98 26.74
CA SER A 196 12.40 -8.57 25.97
C SER A 196 11.14 -7.71 26.10
N VAL A 197 10.32 -7.69 25.06
CA VAL A 197 8.91 -7.23 25.16
C VAL A 197 8.05 -8.44 25.53
N PRO A 198 6.81 -8.27 26.04
CA PRO A 198 5.98 -9.33 26.61
C PRO A 198 5.63 -10.46 25.62
N MET A 199 6.01 -10.25 24.37
CA MET A 199 5.70 -11.00 23.16
C MET A 199 6.84 -11.93 22.72
N THR A 200 7.86 -12.16 23.56
CA THR A 200 9.00 -13.04 23.23
C THR A 200 8.70 -14.53 23.36
N HIS A 201 7.45 -14.97 23.26
CA HIS A 201 7.22 -16.37 22.95
C HIS A 201 7.91 -16.63 21.61
N THR A 202 8.95 -17.46 21.60
CA THR A 202 9.81 -17.74 20.43
C THR A 202 9.01 -18.06 19.18
N TYR A 203 7.82 -18.63 19.37
CA TYR A 203 6.84 -18.91 18.33
C TYR A 203 6.40 -17.67 17.53
N LEU A 204 6.28 -16.47 18.10
CA LEU A 204 5.80 -15.29 17.35
C LEU A 204 6.90 -14.50 16.67
N ARG A 205 8.18 -14.85 16.87
CA ARG A 205 9.32 -14.08 16.32
C ARG A 205 9.25 -13.92 14.81
N HIS A 206 8.75 -14.94 14.10
CA HIS A 206 8.57 -14.89 12.65
C HIS A 206 7.43 -13.93 12.20
N GLN A 207 6.52 -13.55 13.10
CA GLN A 207 5.41 -12.64 12.83
C GLN A 207 5.71 -11.18 13.20
N TRP A 208 6.83 -10.91 13.88
CA TRP A 208 7.18 -9.56 14.31
C TRP A 208 7.23 -8.55 13.15
N PRO A 209 7.78 -8.86 11.96
CA PRO A 209 7.76 -7.90 10.86
C PRO A 209 6.36 -7.55 10.40
N ALA A 210 5.44 -8.52 10.39
CA ALA A 210 4.04 -8.30 10.05
C ALA A 210 3.32 -7.45 11.13
N LEU A 211 3.59 -7.71 12.41
CA LEU A 211 3.05 -6.93 13.53
C LEU A 211 3.55 -5.48 13.51
N PHE A 212 4.86 -5.28 13.34
CA PHE A 212 5.46 -3.97 13.23
C PHE A 212 4.85 -3.18 12.06
N HIS A 213 4.68 -3.84 10.92
CA HIS A 213 4.03 -3.23 9.77
C HIS A 213 2.58 -2.84 10.06
N GLN A 214 1.82 -3.70 10.74
CA GLN A 214 0.44 -3.40 11.12
C GLN A 214 0.35 -2.19 12.08
N LEU A 215 1.29 -2.07 13.03
CA LEU A 215 1.39 -0.89 13.89
C LEU A 215 1.65 0.39 13.08
N CYS A 216 2.45 0.31 12.01
CA CYS A 216 2.70 1.44 11.11
C CYS A 216 1.49 1.84 10.26
N LYS A 217 0.49 0.95 10.12
CA LYS A 217 -0.78 1.24 9.45
C LYS A 217 -1.87 1.74 10.39
N SER A 218 -1.67 1.61 11.69
CA SER A 218 -2.71 1.90 12.68
C SER A 218 -3.14 3.37 12.63
N THR A 219 -4.44 3.59 12.81
CA THR A 219 -5.03 4.92 13.01
C THR A 219 -4.81 5.44 14.43
N THR A 220 -4.18 4.66 15.31
CA THR A 220 -3.62 5.09 16.58
C THR A 220 -2.11 5.03 16.48
N PRO A 221 -1.38 6.10 16.86
CA PRO A 221 0.07 6.08 16.81
C PRO A 221 0.59 5.12 17.88
N PRO A 222 1.38 4.09 17.53
CA PRO A 222 2.07 3.27 18.52
C PRO A 222 2.98 4.15 19.38
N SER A 223 3.22 3.74 20.63
CA SER A 223 4.16 4.47 21.47
C SER A 223 5.57 4.39 20.86
N ALA A 224 6.37 5.45 21.02
CA ALA A 224 7.74 5.46 20.53
C ALA A 224 8.56 4.31 21.15
N PHE A 225 8.24 3.94 22.38
CA PHE A 225 8.84 2.80 23.07
C PHE A 225 8.50 1.46 22.41
N THR A 226 7.24 1.25 22.00
CA THR A 226 6.83 0.04 21.28
C THR A 226 7.62 -0.11 19.98
N LEU A 227 7.73 0.98 19.20
CA LEU A 227 8.50 0.97 17.95
C LEU A 227 9.99 0.71 18.22
N PHE A 228 10.54 1.27 19.30
CA PHE A 228 11.92 1.05 19.72
C PHE A 228 12.21 -0.42 20.02
N CYS A 229 11.41 -1.02 20.90
CA CYS A 229 11.60 -2.41 21.28
C CYS A 229 11.49 -3.38 20.09
N LEU A 230 10.65 -3.06 19.10
CA LEU A 230 10.49 -3.90 17.90
C LEU A 230 11.66 -3.76 16.91
N LEU A 231 12.19 -2.55 16.71
CA LEU A 231 13.31 -2.33 15.78
C LEU A 231 14.66 -2.83 16.32
N GLU A 232 14.91 -2.79 17.63
CA GLU A 232 16.21 -3.20 18.22
C GLU A 232 16.60 -4.67 17.97
N LYS A 233 15.64 -5.57 17.69
CA LYS A 233 15.94 -7.00 17.52
C LYS A 233 16.40 -7.37 16.11
N ASP A 234 15.83 -6.75 15.08
CA ASP A 234 16.13 -7.02 13.66
C ASP A 234 15.56 -5.91 12.76
N ALA A 235 16.07 -4.69 12.91
CA ALA A 235 15.53 -3.52 12.23
C ALA A 235 15.45 -3.69 10.70
N GLN A 236 16.45 -4.33 10.09
CA GLN A 236 16.48 -4.51 8.64
C GLN A 236 15.35 -5.41 8.15
N ALA A 237 15.13 -6.55 8.82
CA ALA A 237 14.03 -7.45 8.46
C ALA A 237 12.66 -6.82 8.74
N MET A 238 12.54 -6.05 9.83
CA MET A 238 11.30 -5.32 10.13
C MET A 238 11.00 -4.29 9.04
N LEU A 239 11.95 -3.41 8.73
CA LEU A 239 11.78 -2.31 7.77
C LEU A 239 11.66 -2.80 6.32
N SER A 240 12.28 -3.93 5.97
CA SER A 240 12.18 -4.54 4.64
C SER A 240 10.97 -5.47 4.48
N HIS A 241 10.14 -5.65 5.51
CA HIS A 241 8.96 -6.50 5.39
C HIS A 241 7.94 -5.89 4.45
N HIS A 242 7.28 -6.73 3.64
CA HIS A 242 6.27 -6.33 2.68
C HIS A 242 4.93 -6.96 3.06
N ASP A 243 3.85 -6.17 3.08
CA ASP A 243 2.50 -6.74 3.16
C ASP A 243 2.07 -7.38 1.83
N ARG A 244 0.83 -7.88 1.78
CA ARG A 244 0.18 -8.42 0.58
C ARG A 244 0.09 -7.44 -0.61
N TYR A 245 0.29 -6.14 -0.39
CA TYR A 245 0.32 -5.10 -1.42
C TYR A 245 1.73 -4.62 -1.74
N GLY A 246 2.76 -5.23 -1.14
CA GLY A 246 4.15 -4.81 -1.25
C GLY A 246 4.50 -3.57 -0.44
N ASN A 247 3.60 -3.01 0.36
CA ASN A 247 3.98 -1.85 1.17
C ASN A 247 5.00 -2.28 2.20
N THR A 248 5.98 -1.44 2.46
CA THR A 248 6.87 -1.55 3.61
C THR A 248 6.27 -0.80 4.80
N PRO A 249 6.76 -0.99 6.03
CA PRO A 249 6.38 -0.16 7.17
C PRO A 249 6.57 1.32 6.91
N LEU A 250 7.67 1.72 6.24
CA LEU A 250 7.94 3.10 5.87
C LEU A 250 6.87 3.66 4.91
N ILE A 251 6.54 2.90 3.85
CA ILE A 251 5.47 3.29 2.92
C ILE A 251 4.14 3.43 3.67
N SER A 252 3.82 2.49 4.55
CA SER A 252 2.55 2.53 5.30
C SER A 252 2.47 3.70 6.28
N ALA A 253 3.55 3.96 7.03
CA ALA A 253 3.64 5.09 7.95
C ALA A 253 3.58 6.43 7.22
N SER A 254 4.12 6.54 6.00
CA SER A 254 4.15 7.78 5.24
C SER A 254 2.77 8.29 4.84
N GLY A 255 1.79 7.37 4.66
CA GLY A 255 0.41 7.70 4.37
C GLY A 255 -0.44 8.07 5.59
N GLN A 256 0.05 7.80 6.81
CA GLN A 256 -0.70 8.08 8.04
C GLN A 256 -0.63 9.55 8.43
N LYS A 257 -1.63 10.02 9.18
CA LYS A 257 -1.64 11.39 9.74
C LYS A 257 -0.59 11.60 10.83
N TYR A 258 -0.08 10.53 11.44
CA TYR A 258 0.83 10.61 12.58
C TYR A 258 2.29 10.64 12.15
N ARG A 259 2.84 11.85 12.04
CA ARG A 259 4.26 12.09 11.71
C ARG A 259 5.24 11.31 12.61
N ARG A 260 4.89 11.08 13.89
CA ARG A 260 5.81 10.48 14.87
C ARG A 260 6.32 9.09 14.48
N THR A 261 5.45 8.21 13.97
CA THR A 261 5.85 6.86 13.54
C THR A 261 6.83 6.95 12.37
N LEU A 262 6.54 7.83 11.42
CA LEU A 262 7.43 8.10 10.28
C LEU A 262 8.77 8.68 10.74
N ASP A 263 8.77 9.73 11.58
CA ASP A 263 9.97 10.34 12.13
C ASP A 263 10.84 9.31 12.88
N TYR A 264 10.19 8.36 13.57
CA TYR A 264 10.89 7.31 14.29
C TYR A 264 11.60 6.35 13.32
N ILE A 265 10.92 5.90 12.28
CA ILE A 265 11.50 5.06 11.23
C ILE A 265 12.64 5.78 10.52
N LEU A 266 12.41 7.01 10.06
CA LEU A 266 13.38 7.82 9.30
C LEU A 266 14.63 8.19 10.10
N LYS A 267 14.56 8.26 11.44
CA LYS A 267 15.73 8.54 12.29
C LYS A 267 16.47 7.28 12.69
N HIS A 268 15.93 6.11 12.41
CA HIS A 268 16.54 4.86 12.79
C HIS A 268 17.75 4.56 11.89
N PRO A 269 18.93 4.15 12.42
CA PRO A 269 20.13 3.91 11.61
C PRO A 269 19.97 2.85 10.50
N ALA A 270 18.98 1.96 10.63
CA ALA A 270 18.67 0.96 9.60
C ALA A 270 17.77 1.48 8.46
N CYS A 271 17.24 2.70 8.54
CA CYS A 271 16.51 3.33 7.45
C CYS A 271 17.49 3.98 6.48
N ASP A 272 18.22 3.16 5.74
CA ASP A 272 19.18 3.59 4.74
C ASP A 272 18.52 3.94 3.39
N SER A 273 19.33 4.31 2.40
CA SER A 273 18.89 4.53 1.02
C SER A 273 18.11 3.34 0.44
N THR A 274 18.45 2.11 0.82
CA THR A 274 17.79 0.89 0.30
C THR A 274 16.34 0.84 0.79
N ILE A 275 16.11 1.03 2.09
CA ILE A 275 14.77 1.06 2.69
C ILE A 275 13.96 2.24 2.12
N LEU A 276 14.56 3.42 2.01
CA LEU A 276 13.89 4.63 1.52
C LEU A 276 13.38 4.48 0.07
N HIS A 277 14.12 3.73 -0.75
CA HIS A 277 13.82 3.49 -2.16
C HIS A 277 12.94 2.27 -2.44
N GLN A 278 12.55 1.50 -1.42
CA GLN A 278 11.62 0.39 -1.62
C GLN A 278 10.29 0.88 -2.18
N THR A 279 9.65 0.00 -2.96
CA THR A 279 8.40 0.30 -3.64
C THR A 279 7.38 -0.79 -3.41
N ALA A 280 6.12 -0.38 -3.27
CA ALA A 280 5.00 -1.29 -3.21
C ALA A 280 4.73 -1.95 -4.56
N LEU A 281 3.82 -2.94 -4.60
CA LEU A 281 3.50 -3.63 -5.85
C LEU A 281 3.04 -2.64 -6.92
N ASN A 282 2.26 -1.62 -6.58
CA ASN A 282 1.84 -0.55 -7.50
C ASN A 282 2.94 0.46 -7.87
N GLY A 283 4.19 0.24 -7.45
CA GLY A 283 5.34 1.11 -7.68
C GLY A 283 5.37 2.34 -6.78
N PHE A 284 4.55 2.42 -5.74
CA PHE A 284 4.57 3.56 -4.82
C PHE A 284 5.76 3.43 -3.88
N ASN A 285 6.63 4.44 -3.84
CA ASN A 285 7.58 4.61 -2.75
C ASN A 285 6.92 5.43 -1.62
N ALA A 286 7.66 5.63 -0.52
CA ALA A 286 7.16 6.36 0.64
C ALA A 286 6.74 7.80 0.31
N LEU A 287 7.48 8.48 -0.58
CA LEU A 287 7.23 9.86 -1.00
C LEU A 287 5.94 9.99 -1.84
N ILE A 288 5.73 9.10 -2.81
CA ILE A 288 4.50 9.03 -3.61
C ILE A 288 3.31 8.77 -2.69
N ASN A 289 3.44 7.82 -1.75
CA ASN A 289 2.34 7.50 -0.84
C ASN A 289 1.98 8.67 0.08
N ALA A 290 2.96 9.34 0.70
CA ALA A 290 2.72 10.54 1.51
C ALA A 290 2.05 11.68 0.71
N THR A 291 2.45 11.83 -0.55
CA THR A 291 1.89 12.82 -1.48
C THR A 291 0.43 12.52 -1.82
N VAL A 292 0.10 11.26 -2.12
CA VAL A 292 -1.27 10.84 -2.44
C VAL A 292 -2.19 10.97 -1.23
N CYS A 293 -1.67 10.73 -0.02
CA CYS A 293 -2.36 10.94 1.24
C CYS A 293 -2.45 12.42 1.67
N LYS A 294 -1.96 13.37 0.87
CA LYS A 294 -1.98 14.82 1.12
C LYS A 294 -1.31 15.22 2.45
N ASN A 295 -0.27 14.50 2.88
CA ASN A 295 0.41 14.77 4.13
C ASN A 295 1.72 15.55 3.90
N ALA A 296 1.63 16.89 3.84
CA ALA A 296 2.77 17.78 3.65
C ALA A 296 3.87 17.61 4.70
N SER A 297 3.49 17.38 5.97
CA SER A 297 4.45 17.16 7.04
C SER A 297 5.27 15.88 6.82
N ASN A 298 4.65 14.81 6.32
CA ASN A 298 5.35 13.56 6.03
C ASN A 298 6.21 13.67 4.77
N VAL A 299 5.74 14.38 3.75
CA VAL A 299 6.55 14.70 2.56
C VAL A 299 7.83 15.42 2.98
N ASN A 300 7.74 16.44 3.83
CA ASN A 300 8.91 17.18 4.29
C ASN A 300 9.88 16.32 5.08
N ALA A 301 9.37 15.49 6.00
CA ALA A 301 10.22 14.57 6.77
C ALA A 301 11.01 13.61 5.86
N ILE A 302 10.38 13.11 4.78
CA ILE A 302 11.05 12.25 3.79
C ILE A 302 12.08 13.03 2.98
N LEU A 303 11.75 14.25 2.53
CA LEU A 303 12.67 15.11 1.77
C LEU A 303 13.89 15.54 2.61
N GLU A 304 13.70 15.78 3.90
CA GLU A 304 14.76 16.14 4.86
C GLU A 304 15.70 14.96 5.19
N HIS A 305 15.35 13.72 4.79
CA HIS A 305 16.18 12.55 5.05
C HIS A 305 17.55 12.67 4.36
N PRO A 306 18.69 12.33 5.02
CA PRO A 306 20.03 12.46 4.43
C PRO A 306 20.19 11.71 3.10
N ASP A 307 19.56 10.53 3.00
CA ASP A 307 19.60 9.67 1.81
C ASP A 307 18.52 9.99 0.77
N CYS A 308 17.74 11.06 0.93
CA CYS A 308 16.87 11.53 -0.13
C CYS A 308 17.74 12.04 -1.30
N ASP A 309 17.49 11.56 -2.51
CA ASP A 309 18.25 11.91 -3.70
C ASP A 309 17.34 12.22 -4.91
N GLU A 310 17.95 12.42 -6.08
CA GLU A 310 17.23 12.65 -7.34
C GLU A 310 16.40 11.42 -7.75
N HIS A 311 16.89 10.20 -7.48
CA HIS A 311 16.22 8.96 -7.88
C HIS A 311 14.89 8.80 -7.14
N LEU A 312 14.84 9.10 -5.84
CA LEU A 312 13.58 9.08 -5.07
C LEU A 312 12.53 10.05 -5.62
N LEU A 313 12.97 11.23 -6.08
CA LEU A 313 12.11 12.31 -6.60
C LEU A 313 11.62 12.04 -8.03
N THR A 314 12.44 11.35 -8.82
CA THR A 314 12.15 11.04 -10.23
C THR A 314 11.48 9.68 -10.43
N HIS A 315 11.44 8.85 -9.38
CA HIS A 315 10.79 7.55 -9.38
C HIS A 315 9.33 7.63 -9.81
N GLN A 316 8.94 6.72 -10.71
CA GLN A 316 7.59 6.61 -11.25
C GLN A 316 6.87 5.37 -10.70
N ASN A 317 5.61 5.53 -10.32
CA ASN A 317 4.75 4.39 -10.02
C ASN A 317 4.36 3.59 -11.30
N ARG A 318 3.52 2.56 -11.15
CA ARG A 318 3.04 1.76 -12.29
C ARG A 318 2.23 2.54 -13.33
N ASP A 319 1.76 3.74 -13.04
CA ASP A 319 1.08 4.61 -14.02
C ASP A 319 2.06 5.58 -14.71
N GLY A 320 3.34 5.55 -14.33
CA GLY A 320 4.32 6.53 -14.78
C GLY A 320 4.25 7.86 -14.03
N ASN A 321 3.48 7.95 -12.94
CA ASN A 321 3.38 9.20 -12.18
C ASN A 321 4.50 9.27 -11.13
N THR A 322 5.20 10.41 -11.09
CA THR A 322 6.09 10.75 -9.96
C THR A 322 5.30 11.34 -8.80
N ALA A 323 5.95 11.50 -7.65
CA ALA A 323 5.37 12.20 -6.51
C ALA A 323 4.91 13.61 -6.91
N PHE A 324 5.69 14.34 -7.71
CA PHE A 324 5.29 15.66 -8.20
C PHE A 324 4.02 15.62 -9.07
N MET A 325 3.92 14.66 -10.00
CA MET A 325 2.71 14.47 -10.81
C MET A 325 1.48 14.11 -9.95
N CYS A 326 1.65 13.25 -8.94
CA CYS A 326 0.60 12.95 -7.97
C CYS A 326 0.17 14.20 -7.20
N ALA A 327 1.11 15.05 -6.78
CA ALA A 327 0.80 16.31 -6.08
C ALA A 327 -0.05 17.24 -6.95
N VAL A 328 0.34 17.40 -8.21
CA VAL A 328 -0.40 18.19 -9.21
C VAL A 328 -1.80 17.64 -9.42
N ALA A 329 -1.94 16.31 -9.46
CA ALA A 329 -3.19 15.66 -9.80
C ALA A 329 -4.29 15.79 -8.73
N LEU A 330 -3.94 16.23 -7.51
CA LEU A 330 -4.83 16.25 -6.34
C LEU A 330 -5.37 17.65 -5.98
N GLU A 331 -5.05 18.66 -6.81
CA GLU A 331 -5.53 20.06 -6.94
C GLU A 331 -5.86 20.94 -5.73
N SER A 332 -6.59 20.46 -4.71
CA SER A 332 -7.22 21.36 -3.73
C SER A 332 -6.28 21.88 -2.64
N ASP A 333 -5.36 21.05 -2.15
CA ASP A 333 -4.58 21.34 -0.93
C ASP A 333 -3.09 20.99 -1.04
N ASN A 334 -2.65 20.48 -2.19
CA ASN A 334 -1.29 19.97 -2.36
C ASN A 334 -0.28 21.04 -2.80
N GLY A 335 -0.66 22.31 -2.74
CA GLY A 335 0.21 23.39 -3.17
C GLY A 335 1.52 23.47 -2.38
N GLU A 336 1.47 23.20 -1.07
CA GLU A 336 2.66 23.12 -0.22
C GLU A 336 3.53 21.92 -0.63
N ILE A 337 2.93 20.74 -0.81
CA ILE A 337 3.64 19.52 -1.28
C ILE A 337 4.32 19.77 -2.63
N MET A 338 3.62 20.38 -3.58
CA MET A 338 4.18 20.75 -4.88
C MET A 338 5.38 21.68 -4.71
N HIS A 339 5.28 22.67 -3.82
CA HIS A 339 6.38 23.59 -3.55
C HIS A 339 7.59 22.89 -2.95
N ASN A 340 7.38 22.05 -1.93
CA ASN A 340 8.45 21.37 -1.22
C ASN A 340 9.19 20.38 -2.12
N ILE A 341 8.45 19.61 -2.94
CA ILE A 341 9.06 18.71 -3.93
C ILE A 341 9.82 19.51 -5.00
N PHE A 342 9.22 20.58 -5.54
CA PHE A 342 9.80 21.33 -6.67
C PHE A 342 11.03 22.16 -6.30
N THR A 343 11.07 22.69 -5.07
CA THR A 343 12.17 23.52 -4.58
C THR A 343 13.24 22.72 -3.86
N HIS A 344 13.07 21.40 -3.72
CA HIS A 344 14.06 20.55 -3.09
C HIS A 344 15.40 20.60 -3.83
N ARG A 345 16.52 20.60 -3.08
CA ARG A 345 17.87 20.74 -3.65
C ARG A 345 18.24 19.67 -4.68
N TYR A 346 17.64 18.48 -4.59
CA TYR A 346 17.86 17.36 -5.50
C TYR A 346 16.78 17.23 -6.57
N ALA A 347 15.82 18.16 -6.64
CA ALA A 347 14.76 18.10 -7.63
C ALA A 347 15.28 18.55 -9.01
N PRO A 348 15.33 17.67 -10.02
CA PRO A 348 15.67 18.07 -11.38
C PRO A 348 14.45 18.78 -11.98
N GLN A 349 14.31 20.07 -11.70
CA GLN A 349 13.08 20.83 -11.99
C GLN A 349 12.64 20.73 -13.46
N GLN A 350 13.60 20.76 -14.39
CA GLN A 350 13.33 20.53 -15.81
C GLN A 350 12.68 19.16 -16.04
N PHE A 351 13.28 18.10 -15.50
CA PHE A 351 12.75 16.74 -15.60
C PHE A 351 11.36 16.61 -14.97
N LEU A 352 11.14 17.17 -13.77
CA LEU A 352 9.82 17.13 -13.11
C LEU A 352 8.70 17.78 -13.96
N LEU A 353 9.03 18.78 -14.77
CA LEU A 353 8.08 19.48 -15.65
C LEU A 353 7.87 18.79 -17.01
N THR A 354 8.91 18.11 -17.52
CA THR A 354 8.90 17.53 -18.87
C THR A 354 8.74 16.01 -18.92
N GLN A 355 8.89 15.32 -17.79
CA GLN A 355 8.66 13.88 -17.72
C GLN A 355 7.21 13.57 -18.06
N HIS A 356 6.99 12.44 -18.74
CA HIS A 356 5.67 11.96 -19.11
C HIS A 356 5.34 10.68 -18.35
N ASN A 357 4.09 10.56 -17.90
CA ASN A 357 3.55 9.30 -17.40
C ASN A 357 3.19 8.35 -18.54
N ARG A 358 2.66 7.15 -18.23
CA ARG A 358 2.31 6.15 -19.25
C ARG A 358 1.19 6.57 -20.20
N LEU A 359 0.42 7.59 -19.83
CA LEU A 359 -0.60 8.20 -20.69
C LEU A 359 -0.05 9.35 -21.55
N GLY A 360 1.26 9.59 -21.51
CA GLY A 360 1.89 10.71 -22.21
C GLY A 360 1.64 12.07 -21.55
N HIS A 361 1.09 12.11 -20.34
CA HIS A 361 0.84 13.35 -19.63
C HIS A 361 2.07 13.74 -18.79
N HIS A 362 2.51 14.98 -18.97
CA HIS A 362 3.44 15.66 -18.06
C HIS A 362 2.67 16.51 -17.03
N ALA A 363 3.36 17.03 -16.02
CA ALA A 363 2.75 17.77 -14.90
C ALA A 363 1.78 18.88 -15.35
N LEU A 364 2.17 19.73 -16.30
CA LEU A 364 1.29 20.79 -16.80
C LEU A 364 0.07 20.24 -17.55
N SER A 365 0.23 19.21 -18.39
CA SER A 365 -0.91 18.60 -19.08
C SER A 365 -1.89 17.92 -18.10
N LEU A 366 -1.41 17.36 -16.99
CA LEU A 366 -2.25 16.82 -15.92
C LEU A 366 -3.08 17.92 -15.27
N ALA A 367 -2.45 19.04 -14.89
CA ALA A 367 -3.13 20.17 -14.29
C ALA A 367 -4.21 20.77 -15.21
N LEU A 368 -3.92 20.89 -16.51
CA LEU A 368 -4.88 21.39 -17.49
C LEU A 368 -6.08 20.44 -17.66
N ASN A 369 -5.83 19.13 -17.76
CA ASN A 369 -6.89 18.13 -17.94
C ASN A 369 -7.84 18.09 -16.73
N LEU A 370 -7.30 18.25 -15.51
CA LEU A 370 -8.10 18.30 -14.29
C LEU A 370 -8.92 19.58 -14.18
N ASN A 371 -8.34 20.73 -14.52
CA ASN A 371 -9.09 21.99 -14.56
C ASN A 371 -10.29 21.92 -15.54
N ILE A 372 -10.09 21.35 -16.74
CA ILE A 372 -11.20 21.13 -17.70
C ILE A 372 -12.31 20.28 -17.07
N LYS A 373 -11.96 19.28 -16.25
CA LYS A 373 -12.92 18.37 -15.63
C LYS A 373 -13.67 19.00 -14.45
N PHE A 374 -13.01 19.86 -13.67
CA PHE A 374 -13.54 20.35 -12.39
C PHE A 374 -13.92 21.84 -12.37
N GLN A 375 -13.73 22.57 -13.49
CA GLN A 375 -14.05 24.00 -13.63
C GLN A 375 -13.49 24.89 -12.50
N SER A 376 -12.47 24.41 -11.78
CA SER A 376 -11.88 25.12 -10.65
C SER A 376 -10.71 25.95 -11.15
N GLN A 377 -10.57 27.20 -10.69
CA GLN A 377 -9.39 28.02 -10.97
C GLN A 377 -8.17 27.39 -10.27
N SER A 378 -7.62 26.34 -10.87
CA SER A 378 -6.63 25.46 -10.26
C SER A 378 -5.37 26.25 -9.91
N GLN A 379 -5.17 26.50 -8.62
CA GLN A 379 -3.96 27.13 -8.06
C GLN A 379 -2.71 26.34 -8.48
N SER A 380 -2.84 25.04 -8.76
CA SER A 380 -1.77 24.21 -9.31
C SER A 380 -1.27 24.73 -10.66
N ILE A 381 -2.15 25.17 -11.57
CA ILE A 381 -1.73 25.75 -12.86
C ILE A 381 -0.96 27.05 -12.64
N LYS A 382 -1.47 27.95 -11.79
CA LYS A 382 -0.79 29.21 -11.47
C LYS A 382 0.61 28.95 -10.89
N ARG A 383 0.73 27.99 -9.97
CA ARG A 383 2.01 27.57 -9.38
C ARG A 383 2.94 26.96 -10.42
N LEU A 384 2.46 26.02 -11.23
CA LEU A 384 3.25 25.40 -12.31
C LEU A 384 3.74 26.45 -13.32
N LEU A 385 2.90 27.42 -13.69
CA LEU A 385 3.30 28.52 -14.56
C LEU A 385 4.35 29.41 -13.87
N SER A 386 4.21 29.70 -12.57
CA SER A 386 5.22 30.46 -11.82
C SER A 386 6.56 29.74 -11.70
N TYR A 387 6.53 28.41 -11.63
CA TYR A 387 7.72 27.56 -11.66
C TYR A 387 8.35 27.53 -13.05
N GLY A 388 7.52 27.41 -14.10
CA GLY A 388 7.94 27.42 -15.49
C GLY A 388 8.52 28.76 -15.94
N GLN A 389 8.08 29.90 -15.39
CA GLN A 389 8.62 31.23 -15.69
C GLN A 389 10.14 31.32 -15.44
N LYS A 390 10.66 30.56 -14.47
CA LYS A 390 12.11 30.52 -14.18
C LYS A 390 12.89 29.57 -15.10
N ILE A 391 12.21 28.60 -15.71
CA ILE A 391 12.86 27.44 -16.34
C ILE A 391 12.67 27.42 -17.85
N TYR A 392 11.57 27.97 -18.38
CA TYR A 392 11.30 27.85 -19.81
C TYR A 392 10.39 28.91 -20.45
N PRO A 393 10.93 29.62 -21.46
CA PRO A 393 10.21 29.98 -22.69
C PRO A 393 9.71 28.75 -23.48
N LEU A 394 10.33 27.57 -23.33
CA LEU A 394 10.09 26.38 -24.16
C LEU A 394 8.78 25.61 -23.82
N ALA A 395 8.36 25.57 -22.55
CA ALA A 395 7.07 25.00 -22.15
C ALA A 395 5.91 25.89 -22.61
N LEU A 396 6.13 27.21 -22.64
CA LEU A 396 5.23 28.17 -23.27
C LEU A 396 5.18 27.94 -24.78
N ILE A 397 6.32 27.72 -25.43
CA ILE A 397 6.41 27.31 -26.85
C ILE A 397 5.68 25.98 -27.11
N GLN A 398 5.79 24.99 -26.23
CA GLN A 398 5.08 23.71 -26.38
C GLN A 398 3.57 23.84 -26.17
N LEU A 399 3.14 24.67 -25.22
CA LEU A 399 1.72 25.01 -25.03
C LEU A 399 1.17 25.71 -26.27
N ILE A 400 1.91 26.69 -26.77
CA ILE A 400 1.61 27.40 -28.03
C ILE A 400 1.51 26.41 -29.19
N ASN A 401 2.48 25.52 -29.34
CA ASN A 401 2.47 24.49 -30.39
C ASN A 401 1.29 23.53 -30.26
N THR A 402 0.87 23.20 -29.04
CA THR A 402 -0.30 22.34 -28.79
C THR A 402 -1.58 23.05 -29.17
N ILE A 403 -1.71 24.34 -28.85
CA ILE A 403 -2.83 25.19 -29.29
C ILE A 403 -2.86 25.27 -30.83
N PHE A 404 -1.72 25.46 -31.48
CA PHE A 404 -1.62 25.47 -32.95
C PHE A 404 -1.99 24.11 -33.58
N ARG A 405 -1.63 22.98 -32.96
CA ARG A 405 -2.03 21.65 -33.44
C ARG A 405 -3.53 21.41 -33.31
N LEU A 406 -4.13 21.82 -32.19
CA LEU A 406 -5.58 21.77 -31.98
C LEU A 406 -6.32 22.58 -33.04
N GLU A 407 -5.85 23.79 -33.34
CA GLU A 407 -6.40 24.63 -34.39
C GLU A 407 -6.28 23.99 -35.77
N ALA A 408 -5.11 23.44 -36.12
CA ALA A 408 -4.92 22.76 -37.39
C ALA A 408 -5.87 21.56 -37.54
N HIS A 409 -6.10 20.81 -36.46
CA HIS A 409 -7.05 19.70 -36.44
C HIS A 409 -8.51 20.18 -36.59
N ILE A 410 -8.90 21.25 -35.89
CA ILE A 410 -10.23 21.88 -36.02
C ILE A 410 -10.48 22.40 -37.44
N LYS A 411 -9.46 23.01 -38.06
CA LYS A 411 -9.50 23.49 -39.46
C LYS A 411 -9.67 22.33 -40.43
N ALA A 412 -8.95 21.23 -40.21
CA ALA A 412 -8.97 20.03 -41.07
C ALA A 412 -10.27 19.21 -40.99
N GLN A 413 -11.11 19.39 -39.97
CA GLN A 413 -12.37 18.65 -39.89
C GLN A 413 -13.39 19.12 -40.94
N PRO A 414 -13.98 18.20 -41.74
CA PRO A 414 -14.97 18.53 -42.75
C PRO A 414 -16.21 19.17 -42.14
N THR A 415 -16.67 20.27 -42.74
CA THR A 415 -17.77 21.17 -42.31
C THR A 415 -19.10 20.47 -42.02
N ARG A 416 -19.31 19.23 -42.44
CA ARG A 416 -20.58 18.51 -42.20
C ARG A 416 -20.78 17.99 -40.78
N ARG A 417 -19.76 17.95 -39.91
CA ARG A 417 -19.87 17.36 -38.54
C ARG A 417 -19.99 18.37 -37.39
N LEU A 418 -19.68 19.64 -37.63
CA LEU A 418 -19.77 20.70 -36.61
C LEU A 418 -20.55 21.86 -37.25
N ALA A 419 -21.74 22.18 -36.72
CA ALA A 419 -22.55 23.29 -37.23
C ALA A 419 -21.68 24.56 -37.37
N ASP A 420 -21.76 25.25 -38.51
CA ASP A 420 -20.83 26.32 -38.88
C ASP A 420 -20.65 27.39 -37.78
N ALA A 421 -21.71 27.73 -37.06
CA ALA A 421 -21.68 28.65 -35.92
C ALA A 421 -20.80 28.18 -34.74
N LYS A 422 -20.71 26.86 -34.48
CA LYS A 422 -19.79 26.31 -33.47
C LYS A 422 -18.34 26.38 -33.95
N LYS A 423 -18.10 26.21 -35.25
CA LYS A 423 -16.75 26.27 -35.83
C LYS A 423 -16.20 27.71 -35.79
N GLU A 424 -17.06 28.68 -36.10
CA GLU A 424 -16.74 30.12 -36.03
C GLU A 424 -16.45 30.58 -34.59
N HIS A 425 -17.29 30.17 -33.61
CA HIS A 425 -17.06 30.48 -32.19
C HIS A 425 -15.76 29.89 -31.66
N ILE A 426 -15.45 28.63 -32.01
CA ILE A 426 -14.17 28.00 -31.66
C ILE A 426 -12.99 28.77 -32.25
N PHE A 427 -13.11 29.19 -33.52
CA PHE A 427 -12.06 29.89 -34.24
C PHE A 427 -11.77 31.28 -33.63
N GLU A 428 -12.83 32.02 -33.31
CA GLU A 428 -12.73 33.33 -32.64
C GLU A 428 -12.10 33.19 -31.26
N GLN A 429 -12.45 32.15 -30.51
CA GLN A 429 -11.85 31.82 -29.23
C GLN A 429 -10.38 31.43 -29.32
N THR A 430 -9.99 30.62 -30.31
CA THR A 430 -8.58 30.25 -30.52
C THR A 430 -7.76 31.46 -30.95
N THR A 431 -8.35 32.38 -31.72
CA THR A 431 -7.72 33.63 -32.13
C THR A 431 -7.51 34.57 -30.95
N THR A 432 -8.51 34.71 -30.07
CA THR A 432 -8.41 35.51 -28.84
C THR A 432 -7.34 34.94 -27.90
N LEU A 433 -7.29 33.63 -27.73
CA LEU A 433 -6.28 32.96 -26.91
C LEU A 433 -4.87 33.17 -27.48
N LYS A 434 -4.71 33.15 -28.81
CA LYS A 434 -3.45 33.48 -29.49
C LYS A 434 -3.01 34.91 -29.24
N GLU A 435 -3.91 35.89 -29.35
CA GLU A 435 -3.56 37.29 -29.13
C GLU A 435 -3.12 37.52 -27.69
N ILE A 436 -3.80 36.90 -26.71
CA ILE A 436 -3.41 36.95 -25.30
C ILE A 436 -2.02 36.34 -25.11
N ILE A 437 -1.73 35.19 -25.72
CA ILE A 437 -0.43 34.51 -25.57
C ILE A 437 0.70 35.28 -26.29
N ILE A 438 0.46 35.80 -27.50
CA ILE A 438 1.41 36.61 -28.26
C ILE A 438 1.70 37.91 -27.50
N PHE A 439 0.68 38.55 -26.93
CA PHE A 439 0.84 39.73 -26.10
C PHE A 439 1.63 39.41 -24.81
N PHE A 440 1.37 38.26 -24.20
CA PHE A 440 2.10 37.77 -23.03
C PHE A 440 3.60 37.57 -23.32
N LEU A 441 3.91 36.93 -24.45
CA LEU A 441 5.28 36.76 -24.94
C LEU A 441 5.98 38.10 -25.20
N ARG A 442 5.30 39.05 -25.84
CA ARG A 442 5.82 40.41 -26.08
C ARG A 442 6.01 41.21 -24.79
N SER A 443 5.23 40.93 -23.75
CA SER A 443 5.34 41.58 -22.44
C SER A 443 6.51 41.07 -21.63
N ILE A 444 6.91 39.79 -21.81
CA ILE A 444 8.12 39.19 -21.23
C ILE A 444 9.38 39.80 -21.88
N ASP A 445 9.34 40.10 -23.18
CA ASP A 445 10.48 40.58 -23.97
C ASP A 445 10.81 42.08 -23.73
N HIS A 446 9.92 42.84 -23.05
CA HIS A 446 10.00 44.30 -23.08
C HIS A 446 9.81 45.11 -21.78
N ALA A 447 9.65 44.56 -20.57
CA ALA A 447 9.50 45.48 -19.43
C ALA A 447 9.87 45.03 -18.01
N ASN A 448 10.60 45.94 -17.37
CA ASN A 448 10.45 46.45 -16.00
C ASN A 448 9.17 45.99 -15.26
N GLU A 449 9.40 45.29 -14.15
CA GLU A 449 8.51 44.38 -13.42
C GLU A 449 7.15 44.97 -13.02
N GLN A 450 7.08 46.26 -12.67
CA GLN A 450 5.84 46.91 -12.22
C GLN A 450 4.80 47.12 -13.34
N LYS A 451 5.25 47.34 -14.58
CA LYS A 451 4.34 47.55 -15.73
C LYS A 451 3.76 46.21 -16.19
N ALA A 452 4.58 45.16 -16.16
CA ALA A 452 4.15 43.78 -16.42
C ALA A 452 3.10 43.31 -15.41
N GLN A 453 3.26 43.59 -14.11
CA GLN A 453 2.28 43.21 -13.08
C GLN A 453 0.91 43.89 -13.25
N LYS A 454 0.87 45.20 -13.58
CA LYS A 454 -0.39 45.92 -13.83
C LYS A 454 -1.12 45.43 -15.09
N LEU A 455 -0.37 45.12 -16.15
CA LEU A 455 -0.91 44.56 -17.40
C LEU A 455 -1.37 43.10 -17.23
N PHE A 456 -0.60 42.29 -16.51
CA PHE A 456 -0.94 40.91 -16.17
C PHE A 456 -2.27 40.83 -15.42
N LYS A 457 -2.52 41.72 -14.45
CA LYS A 457 -3.79 41.75 -13.69
C LYS A 457 -5.00 42.04 -14.60
N LYS A 458 -4.87 43.02 -15.50
CA LYS A 458 -5.96 43.41 -16.42
C LYS A 458 -6.31 42.30 -17.43
N GLU A 459 -5.29 41.66 -18.00
CA GLU A 459 -5.45 40.60 -19.00
C GLU A 459 -5.83 39.26 -18.36
N TYR A 460 -5.36 38.97 -17.15
CA TYR A 460 -5.83 37.82 -16.37
C TYR A 460 -7.33 37.92 -16.06
N ASP A 461 -7.84 39.11 -15.75
CA ASP A 461 -9.29 39.33 -15.56
C ASP A 461 -10.07 39.11 -16.86
N LEU A 462 -9.49 39.44 -18.02
CA LEU A 462 -10.05 39.19 -19.35
C LEU A 462 -10.06 37.69 -19.69
N LEU A 463 -8.93 37.00 -19.50
CA LEU A 463 -8.81 35.55 -19.70
C LEU A 463 -9.71 34.78 -18.73
N SER A 464 -9.83 35.24 -17.48
CA SER A 464 -10.74 34.66 -16.48
C SER A 464 -12.20 34.81 -16.90
N LYS A 465 -12.63 36.01 -17.33
CA LYS A 465 -14.00 36.24 -17.84
C LYS A 465 -14.28 35.43 -19.10
N PHE A 466 -13.29 35.32 -19.99
CA PHE A 466 -13.37 34.52 -21.21
C PHE A 466 -13.50 33.02 -20.92
N LEU A 467 -12.71 32.47 -19.99
CA LEU A 467 -12.84 31.08 -19.56
C LEU A 467 -14.20 30.84 -18.89
N GLN A 468 -14.67 31.78 -18.06
CA GLN A 468 -16.00 31.72 -17.41
C GLN A 468 -17.16 31.73 -18.42
N ALA A 469 -17.06 32.51 -19.50
CA ALA A 469 -18.08 32.59 -20.54
C ALA A 469 -18.16 31.32 -21.40
N ASN A 470 -17.08 30.52 -21.46
CA ASN A 470 -16.94 29.39 -22.38
C ASN A 470 -16.95 28.02 -21.70
N ILE A 471 -17.20 27.98 -20.39
CA ILE A 471 -17.51 26.76 -19.62
C ILE A 471 -18.67 25.96 -20.26
N SER A 472 -19.72 26.64 -20.72
CA SER A 472 -20.87 26.03 -21.40
C SER A 472 -20.51 25.36 -22.75
N PHE A 473 -19.46 25.84 -23.42
CA PHE A 473 -18.97 25.28 -24.66
C PHE A 473 -18.23 23.95 -24.43
N PHE A 474 -17.42 23.84 -23.38
CA PHE A 474 -16.79 22.57 -22.99
C PHE A 474 -17.81 21.53 -22.49
N ASP A 475 -18.85 21.97 -21.78
CA ASP A 475 -19.99 21.11 -21.40
C ASP A 475 -20.75 20.57 -22.63
N ALA A 476 -20.86 21.37 -23.70
CA ALA A 476 -21.49 20.97 -24.96
C ALA A 476 -20.65 19.97 -25.79
N LEU A 477 -19.35 19.82 -25.51
CA LEU A 477 -18.44 18.85 -26.16
C LEU A 477 -18.39 17.49 -25.43
N ASN A 478 -18.86 17.44 -24.18
CA ASN A 478 -18.86 16.23 -23.36
C ASN A 478 -19.66 15.05 -23.97
N PRO A 479 -20.82 15.27 -24.63
CA PRO A 479 -21.53 14.22 -25.37
C PRO A 479 -20.72 13.67 -26.56
N LEU A 480 -19.99 14.54 -27.28
CA LEU A 480 -19.13 14.12 -28.40
C LEU A 480 -17.95 13.29 -27.89
N ARG A 481 -17.35 13.67 -26.76
CA ARG A 481 -16.28 12.90 -26.11
C ARG A 481 -16.79 11.52 -25.64
N LYS A 482 -17.97 11.46 -25.03
CA LYS A 482 -18.62 10.19 -24.66
C LYS A 482 -18.91 9.33 -25.90
N ALA A 483 -19.39 9.92 -26.99
CA ALA A 483 -19.65 9.20 -28.24
C ALA A 483 -18.37 8.64 -28.87
N ILE A 484 -17.27 9.41 -28.88
CA ILE A 484 -15.96 8.95 -29.37
C ILE A 484 -15.42 7.82 -28.50
N TYR A 485 -15.53 7.93 -27.17
CA TYR A 485 -15.07 6.91 -26.24
C TYR A 485 -15.91 5.63 -26.31
N GLN A 486 -17.23 5.74 -26.44
CA GLN A 486 -18.12 4.60 -26.65
C GLN A 486 -17.84 3.91 -27.99
N HIS A 487 -17.68 4.70 -29.06
CA HIS A 487 -17.32 4.15 -30.38
C HIS A 487 -15.96 3.45 -30.36
N TRP A 488 -14.98 3.97 -29.61
CA TRP A 488 -13.69 3.30 -29.40
C TRP A 488 -13.85 1.99 -28.62
N GLN A 489 -14.67 1.96 -27.57
CA GLN A 489 -14.97 0.72 -26.83
C GLN A 489 -15.66 -0.33 -27.71
N ASP A 490 -16.62 0.08 -28.52
CA ASP A 490 -17.34 -0.78 -29.48
C ASP A 490 -16.37 -1.35 -30.54
N LEU A 491 -15.43 -0.52 -31.03
CA LEU A 491 -14.38 -0.95 -31.97
C LEU A 491 -13.38 -1.92 -31.33
N THR A 492 -13.02 -1.73 -30.06
CA THR A 492 -12.16 -2.68 -29.32
C THR A 492 -12.88 -3.98 -28.95
N GLY A 493 -14.21 -3.95 -28.76
CA GLY A 493 -15.04 -5.15 -28.58
C GLY A 493 -15.12 -6.02 -29.84
N LEU A 494 -14.98 -5.42 -31.02
CA LEU A 494 -14.92 -6.11 -32.31
C LEU A 494 -13.53 -6.70 -32.62
N ALA A 495 -12.48 -6.31 -31.89
CA ALA A 495 -11.10 -6.75 -32.12
C ALA A 495 -10.81 -8.22 -31.72
N ASN A 496 -11.83 -8.95 -31.24
CA ASN A 496 -11.78 -10.41 -31.08
C ASN A 496 -12.12 -11.18 -32.37
N LEU A 497 -12.40 -10.50 -33.49
CA LEU A 497 -12.61 -11.13 -34.79
C LEU A 497 -11.52 -10.68 -35.79
N ASP A 498 -10.63 -11.63 -36.04
CA ASP A 498 -9.67 -11.80 -37.13
C ASP A 498 -8.61 -10.70 -37.40
N LYS A 499 -7.34 -11.13 -37.38
CA LYS A 499 -6.13 -10.32 -37.51
C LYS A 499 -5.83 -9.96 -38.97
N SER A 500 -6.83 -9.50 -39.73
CA SER A 500 -6.59 -9.06 -41.10
C SER A 500 -5.93 -7.67 -41.13
N HIS A 501 -4.98 -7.49 -42.06
CA HIS A 501 -4.20 -6.26 -42.25
C HIS A 501 -5.09 -5.02 -42.51
N SER A 502 -6.32 -5.25 -42.99
CA SER A 502 -7.34 -4.24 -43.26
C SER A 502 -7.86 -3.55 -41.99
N CYS A 503 -8.04 -4.28 -40.87
CA CYS A 503 -8.49 -3.69 -39.61
C CYS A 503 -7.43 -2.75 -39.01
N GLN A 504 -6.14 -3.06 -39.16
CA GLN A 504 -5.05 -2.20 -38.69
C GLN A 504 -4.96 -0.90 -39.50
N GLN A 505 -5.25 -0.91 -40.81
CA GLN A 505 -5.29 0.32 -41.60
C GLN A 505 -6.48 1.20 -41.24
N ILE A 506 -7.66 0.63 -40.95
CA ILE A 506 -8.84 1.39 -40.55
C ILE A 506 -8.62 2.08 -39.19
N VAL A 507 -8.02 1.38 -38.22
CA VAL A 507 -7.67 1.99 -36.91
C VAL A 507 -6.64 3.11 -37.07
N LYS A 508 -5.69 2.97 -38.01
CA LYS A 508 -4.64 3.97 -38.29
C LYS A 508 -5.14 5.20 -39.05
N ILE A 509 -6.23 5.07 -39.81
CA ILE A 509 -6.92 6.18 -40.50
C ILE A 509 -7.90 6.90 -39.55
N THR A 510 -8.37 6.21 -38.50
CA THR A 510 -9.38 6.74 -37.57
C THR A 510 -8.77 7.43 -36.34
N CYS A 511 -7.56 7.04 -35.92
CA CYS A 511 -6.72 7.82 -34.99
C CYS A 511 -6.14 9.06 -35.69
#